data_AF-A0A6J4Q5X3-F1
#
_entry.id   AF-A0A6J4Q5X3-F1
#
_cell.length_a   1.000
_cell.length_b   1.000
_cell.length_c   1.000
_cell.angle_alpha   90.00
_cell.angle_beta   90.00
_cell.angle_gamma   90.00
#
_symmetry.space_group_name_H-M   'P 1'
#
loop_
_entity.id
_entity.type
_entity.pdbx_description
1 polymer ?
#
loop_
_entity_poly.entity_id
_entity_poly.type
_entity_poly.pdbx_seq_one_letter_code
_entity_poly.pdbx_strand_id
1 'polypeptide(L)'
;MSGGTMPTFEDASGFSAFDRPGYAKVAVGLSARPVAGRTELATETRVLTTDPASRQNFKLYWRVIRPGSALARCSWRRAVRLRAEQASTAGLGLVG
;
A
#
# COMPACT_ATOMS: atom_id res chain seq x y z
N MET A 1 3.52 22.12 -4.46
CA MET A 1 4.30 21.50 -3.37
C MET A 1 5.77 21.64 -3.75
N SER A 2 6.48 22.64 -3.23
CA SER A 2 7.95 22.64 -3.36
C SER A 2 8.45 21.33 -2.74
N GLY A 3 9.33 20.61 -3.45
CA GLY A 3 9.85 19.33 -2.99
C GLY A 3 10.56 19.52 -1.66
N GLY A 4 9.88 19.20 -0.56
CA GLY A 4 10.47 19.25 0.77
C GLY A 4 11.61 18.26 0.87
N THR A 5 12.61 18.56 1.70
CA THR A 5 13.66 17.60 2.04
C THR A 5 13.03 16.29 2.53
N MET A 6 13.45 15.14 2.00
CA MET A 6 12.99 13.84 2.49
C MET A 6 13.75 13.49 3.78
N PRO A 7 13.07 13.40 4.94
CA PRO A 7 13.71 12.98 6.16
C PRO A 7 14.09 11.50 6.06
N THR A 8 15.23 11.14 6.64
CA THR A 8 15.63 9.75 6.87
C THR A 8 15.29 9.35 8.30
N PHE A 9 14.98 8.08 8.51
CA PHE A 9 14.67 7.52 9.81
C PHE A 9 15.48 6.24 10.00
N GLU A 10 16.04 6.06 11.20
CA GLU A 10 16.81 4.86 11.55
C GLU A 10 15.89 3.65 11.75
N ASP A 11 14.72 3.88 12.35
CA ASP A 11 13.76 2.84 12.67
C ASP A 11 12.30 3.27 12.49
N ALA A 12 11.39 2.32 12.71
CA ALA A 12 9.95 2.56 12.64
C ALA A 12 9.45 3.51 13.75
N SER A 13 10.13 3.56 14.90
CA SER A 13 9.74 4.40 16.03
C SER A 13 9.97 5.89 15.68
N GLY A 14 11.13 6.21 15.10
CA GLY A 14 11.50 7.54 14.64
C GLY A 14 10.58 8.02 13.51
N PHE A 15 10.26 7.15 12.55
CA PHE A 15 9.24 7.46 11.53
C PHE A 15 7.87 7.76 12.16
N SER A 16 7.48 6.97 13.15
CA SER A 16 6.18 7.11 13.82
C SER A 16 6.10 8.40 14.64
N ALA A 17 7.18 8.78 15.32
CA ALA A 17 7.27 10.00 16.13
C ALA A 17 7.40 11.29 15.32
N PHE A 18 7.82 11.23 14.05
CA PHE A 18 8.00 12.43 13.21
C PHE A 18 6.72 13.26 13.06
N ASP A 19 6.80 14.55 13.40
CA ASP A 19 5.66 15.48 13.46
C ASP A 19 5.91 16.83 12.78
N ARG A 20 7.05 17.03 12.09
CA ARG A 20 7.37 18.30 11.43
C ARG A 20 6.25 18.70 10.46
N PRO A 21 5.74 19.95 10.51
CA PRO A 21 4.71 20.41 9.59
C PRO A 21 5.15 20.34 8.12
N GLY A 22 4.17 20.20 7.23
CA GLY A 22 4.37 20.14 5.78
C GLY A 22 4.47 18.73 5.20
N TYR A 23 4.16 17.68 5.99
CA TYR A 23 4.37 16.29 5.60
C TYR A 23 3.09 15.45 5.65
N ALA A 24 3.05 14.46 4.76
CA ALA A 24 2.15 13.32 4.83
C ALA A 24 3.00 12.04 4.91
N LYS A 25 2.94 11.35 6.04
CA LYS A 25 3.56 10.05 6.24
C LYS A 25 2.67 8.98 5.63
N VAL A 26 3.26 8.08 4.86
CA VAL A 26 2.54 6.97 4.22
C VAL A 26 3.21 5.66 4.60
N ALA A 27 2.42 4.71 5.10
CA ALA A 27 2.84 3.34 5.34
C ALA A 27 1.96 2.39 4.51
N VAL A 28 2.58 1.38 3.91
CA VAL A 28 1.90 0.38 3.07
C VAL A 28 2.09 -1.00 3.69
N GLY A 29 0.98 -1.71 3.88
CA GLY A 29 0.94 -3.08 4.36
C GLY A 29 0.44 -4.04 3.28
N LEU A 30 1.09 -5.20 3.17
CA LEU A 30 0.64 -6.32 2.35
C LEU A 30 0.64 -7.57 3.23
N SER A 31 -0.48 -8.29 3.26
CA SER A 31 -0.56 -9.55 4.01
C SER A 31 -1.29 -10.62 3.21
N ALA A 32 -0.80 -11.84 3.29
CA ALA A 32 -1.44 -13.04 2.80
C ALA A 32 -1.76 -13.95 4.00
N ARG A 33 -3.02 -14.36 4.16
CA ARG A 33 -3.45 -15.26 5.25
C ARG A 33 -4.20 -16.47 4.70
N PRO A 34 -3.95 -17.69 5.21
CA PRO A 34 -4.72 -18.86 4.81
C PRO A 34 -6.16 -18.74 5.35
N VAL A 35 -7.14 -19.03 4.48
CA VAL A 35 -8.57 -19.06 4.81
C VAL A 35 -9.20 -20.25 4.09
N ALA A 36 -9.51 -21.32 4.83
CA ALA A 36 -10.25 -22.52 4.39
C ALA A 36 -10.08 -22.89 2.89
N GLY A 37 -8.90 -23.42 2.53
CA GLY A 37 -8.60 -23.86 1.15
C GLY A 37 -8.31 -22.72 0.17
N ARG A 38 -8.19 -21.48 0.65
CA ARG A 38 -7.82 -20.29 -0.12
C ARG A 38 -6.80 -19.45 0.65
N THR A 39 -6.29 -18.41 -0.01
CA THR A 39 -5.46 -17.38 0.61
C THR A 39 -6.12 -16.03 0.44
N GLU A 40 -6.36 -15.33 1.55
CA GLU A 40 -6.80 -13.94 1.54
C GLU A 40 -5.61 -13.01 1.37
N LEU A 41 -5.63 -12.19 0.32
CA LEU A 41 -4.64 -11.15 0.06
C LEU A 41 -5.23 -9.77 0.37
N ALA A 42 -4.68 -9.14 1.41
CA ALA A 42 -5.07 -7.80 1.85
C ALA A 42 -3.94 -6.80 1.67
N THR A 43 -4.33 -5.58 1.29
CA THR A 43 -3.44 -4.45 1.03
C THR A 43 -3.96 -3.26 1.82
N GLU A 44 -3.11 -2.63 2.60
CA GLU A 44 -3.45 -1.47 3.42
C GLU A 44 -2.54 -0.29 3.09
N THR A 45 -3.10 0.92 3.05
CA THR A 45 -2.32 2.16 2.93
C THR A 45 -2.78 3.10 4.03
N ARG A 46 -1.90 3.35 5.00
CA ARG A 46 -2.15 4.27 6.11
C ARG A 46 -1.47 5.59 5.82
N VAL A 47 -2.20 6.69 5.95
CA VAL A 47 -1.67 8.04 5.74
C VAL A 47 -1.92 8.89 6.97
N LEU A 48 -0.86 9.52 7.48
CA LEU A 48 -0.91 10.46 8.59
C LEU A 48 -0.30 11.79 8.16
N THR A 49 -1.09 12.86 8.19
CA THR A 49 -0.62 14.23 7.90
C THR A 49 -0.15 14.89 9.18
N THR A 50 0.98 15.62 9.14
CA THR A 50 1.57 16.23 10.33
C THR A 50 0.88 17.52 10.78
N ASP A 51 0.12 18.17 9.90
CA ASP A 51 -0.63 19.40 10.20
C ASP A 51 -1.91 19.56 9.34
N PRO A 52 -2.83 20.48 9.72
CA PRO A 52 -4.08 20.70 8.99
C PRO A 52 -3.92 21.18 7.55
N ALA A 53 -2.89 21.98 7.23
CA ALA A 53 -2.66 22.44 5.86
C ALA A 53 -2.15 21.28 4.98
N SER A 54 -1.25 20.44 5.50
CA SER A 54 -0.85 19.19 4.85
C SER A 54 -2.03 18.26 4.60
N ARG A 55 -2.99 18.19 5.52
CA ARG A 55 -4.23 17.42 5.32
C ARG A 55 -5.06 17.93 4.16
N GLN A 56 -5.20 19.25 4.00
CA GLN A 56 -5.95 19.84 2.89
C GLN A 56 -5.24 19.60 1.55
N ASN A 57 -3.93 19.83 1.51
CA ASN A 57 -3.10 19.57 0.33
C ASN A 57 -3.16 18.09 -0.07
N PHE A 58 -3.03 17.18 0.90
CA PHE A 58 -3.13 15.75 0.65
C PHE A 58 -4.52 15.35 0.13
N LYS A 59 -5.61 15.92 0.67
CA LYS A 59 -6.97 15.67 0.15
C LYS A 59 -7.10 16.11 -1.31
N LEU A 60 -6.60 17.28 -1.67
CA LEU A 60 -6.65 17.79 -3.05
C LEU A 60 -5.84 16.89 -3.99
N TYR A 61 -4.60 16.59 -3.61
CA TYR A 61 -3.75 15.62 -4.31
C TYR A 61 -4.46 14.27 -4.51
N TRP A 62 -5.04 13.73 -3.43
CA TRP A 62 -5.68 12.42 -3.45
C TRP A 62 -6.94 12.40 -4.32
N ARG A 63 -7.71 13.49 -4.40
CA ARG A 63 -8.89 13.54 -5.30
C ARG A 63 -8.52 13.33 -6.76
N VAL A 64 -7.34 13.79 -7.18
CA VAL A 64 -6.84 13.62 -8.55
C VAL A 64 -6.25 12.23 -8.76
N ILE A 65 -5.45 11.74 -7.81
CA ILE A 65 -4.66 10.51 -7.98
C ILE A 65 -5.43 9.22 -7.63
N ARG A 66 -6.37 9.30 -6.68
CA ARG A 66 -7.14 8.14 -6.18
C ARG A 66 -7.74 7.25 -7.28
N PRO A 67 -8.39 7.74 -8.36
CA PRO A 67 -9.00 6.85 -9.35
C PRO A 67 -7.95 5.99 -10.07
N GLY A 68 -6.85 6.59 -10.53
CA GLY A 68 -5.76 5.86 -11.17
C GLY A 68 -5.09 4.87 -10.23
N SER A 69 -4.81 5.29 -8.98
CA SER A 69 -4.24 4.38 -7.97
C SER A 69 -5.18 3.23 -7.60
N ALA A 70 -6.50 3.45 -7.59
CA ALA A 70 -7.47 2.38 -7.35
C ALA A 70 -7.46 1.34 -8.46
N LEU A 71 -7.45 1.77 -9.73
CA LEU A 71 -7.39 0.87 -10.88
C LEU A 71 -6.08 0.07 -10.92
N ALA A 72 -4.95 0.75 -10.72
CA ALA A 72 -3.65 0.09 -10.61
C ALA A 72 -3.68 -0.97 -9.51
N ARG A 73 -4.25 -0.64 -8.34
CA ARG A 73 -4.38 -1.56 -7.20
C ARG A 73 -5.32 -2.74 -7.46
N CYS A 74 -6.37 -2.57 -8.25
CA CYS A 74 -7.21 -3.68 -8.65
C CYS A 74 -6.49 -4.59 -9.67
N SER A 75 -5.79 -3.99 -10.63
CA SER A 75 -5.08 -4.71 -11.68
C SER A 75 -4.01 -5.66 -11.13
N TRP A 76 -3.09 -5.17 -10.29
CA TRP A 76 -2.03 -6.04 -9.75
C TRP A 76 -2.59 -7.13 -8.81
N ARG A 77 -3.63 -6.85 -8.01
CA ARG A 77 -4.27 -7.89 -7.16
C ARG A 77 -4.87 -9.01 -8.01
N ARG A 78 -5.53 -8.66 -9.11
CA ARG A 78 -6.03 -9.65 -10.09
C ARG A 78 -4.87 -10.43 -10.71
N ALA A 79 -3.79 -9.74 -11.07
CA ALA A 79 -2.61 -10.35 -11.65
C ALA A 79 -1.90 -11.34 -10.70
N VAL A 80 -1.84 -11.02 -9.39
CA VAL A 80 -1.33 -11.90 -8.34
C VAL A 80 -2.23 -13.12 -8.19
N ARG A 81 -3.56 -12.93 -8.12
CA ARG A 81 -4.52 -14.04 -8.03
C ARG A 81 -4.35 -15.04 -9.17
N LEU A 82 -4.33 -14.55 -10.42
CA LEU A 82 -4.20 -15.42 -11.60
C LEU A 82 -2.91 -16.23 -11.58
N ARG A 83 -1.79 -15.60 -11.22
CA ARG A 83 -0.49 -16.29 -11.12
C ARG A 83 -0.47 -17.33 -10.00
N ALA A 84 -1.07 -17.01 -8.85
CA ALA A 84 -1.15 -17.94 -7.73
C ALA A 84 -1.99 -19.18 -8.09
N GLU A 85 -3.17 -18.99 -8.70
CA GLU A 85 -4.05 -20.10 -9.11
C GLU A 85 -3.41 -20.99 -10.20
N GLN A 86 -2.66 -20.39 -11.14
CA GLN A 86 -1.89 -21.13 -12.14
C GLN A 86 -0.76 -21.97 -11.51
N ALA A 87 0.01 -21.38 -10.57
CA ALA A 87 1.07 -22.09 -9.88
C ALA A 87 0.54 -23.26 -9.04
N SER A 88 -0.61 -23.09 -8.38
CA SER A 88 -1.28 -24.17 -7.65
C SER A 88 -1.71 -25.31 -8.57
N THR A 89 -2.23 -24.99 -9.76
CA THR A 89 -2.67 -26.00 -10.74
C THR A 89 -1.49 -26.75 -11.36
N ALA A 90 -0.39 -26.04 -11.68
CA ALA A 90 0.82 -26.66 -12.21
C ALA A 90 1.50 -27.59 -11.19
N GLY A 91 1.47 -27.24 -9.89
CA GLY A 91 1.96 -28.10 -8.81
C GLY A 91 1.13 -29.38 -8.62
N LEU A 92 -0.14 -29.38 -8.98
CA LEU A 92 -1.02 -30.56 -8.96
C LEU A 92 -0.78 -31.51 -10.15
N GLY A 93 -0.15 -31.06 -11.23
CA GLY A 93 0.13 -31.86 -12.43
C GLY A 93 1.44 -32.64 -12.43
N LEU A 94 2.30 -32.46 -11.41
CA LEU A 94 3.57 -33.19 -11.23
C LEU A 94 3.45 -34.39 -10.27
N VAL A 95 2.24 -34.73 -9.85
CA VAL A 95 1.93 -35.96 -9.11
C VAL A 95 1.07 -36.84 -10.01
N GLY A 96 1.70 -37.48 -10.99
CA GLY A 96 1.07 -38.39 -11.95
C GLY A 96 2.11 -39.32 -12.55
#